data_AF-A0A521Q0J3-F1
#
_entry.id   AF-A0A521Q0J3-F1
#
_cell.length_a   1.000
_cell.length_b   1.000
_cell.length_c   1.000
_cell.angle_alpha   90.00
_cell.angle_beta   90.00
_cell.angle_gamma   90.00
#
_symmetry.space_group_name_H-M   'P 1'
#
loop_
_entity.id
_entity.type
_entity.pdbx_description
1 polymer ?
#
loop_
_entity_poly.entity_id
_entity_poly.type
_entity_poly.pdbx_seq_one_letter_code
_entity_poly.pdbx_strand_id
1 'polypeptide(L)'
;MYGYCENRIDAQTSHIEHLHPQSRYPQKQLDYSNLLASCEAGGKKAHCGHKKDRRLLPITPLDPIEPSQHFIFAADGHIYPRPENNNAADTTIKVLGLDAKRLVTMRSTAISTIIALLINSPEERQQTLDAVSPSSDKLYEFYSAIRYQIDQLTTLPAQ
;
A
#
# COMPACT_ATOMS: atom_id res chain seq x y z
N MET A 1 6.25 10.06 2.98
CA MET A 1 4.84 9.80 3.32
C MET A 1 4.33 8.78 2.31
N TYR A 2 3.37 7.93 2.69
CA TYR A 2 2.83 6.89 1.81
C TYR A 2 1.34 7.10 1.65
N GLY A 3 0.88 7.14 0.40
CA GLY A 3 -0.55 7.16 0.09
C GLY A 3 -1.17 5.76 0.20
N TYR A 4 -2.44 5.63 -0.13
CA TYR A 4 -3.17 4.34 -0.07
C TYR A 4 -2.49 3.15 -0.77
N CYS A 5 -1.68 3.39 -1.80
CA CYS A 5 -1.01 2.33 -2.54
C CYS A 5 0.40 2.00 -2.04
N GLU A 6 0.85 2.65 -0.97
CA GLU A 6 2.20 2.53 -0.38
C GLU A 6 3.36 2.89 -1.32
N ASN A 7 3.06 3.46 -2.49
CA ASN A 7 4.06 4.08 -3.32
C ASN A 7 4.59 5.35 -2.63
N ARG A 8 5.88 5.64 -2.81
CA ARG A 8 6.51 6.85 -2.29
C ARG A 8 5.86 8.09 -2.95
N ILE A 9 5.56 9.08 -2.11
CA ILE A 9 5.07 10.39 -2.51
C ILE A 9 5.83 11.50 -1.79
N ASP A 10 5.90 12.66 -2.44
CA ASP A 10 6.49 13.91 -1.95
C ASP A 10 5.51 15.08 -2.18
N ALA A 11 5.95 16.31 -1.89
CA ALA A 11 5.13 17.50 -2.01
C ALA A 11 4.69 17.83 -3.46
N GLN A 12 5.40 17.33 -4.48
CA GLN A 12 5.05 17.57 -5.90
C GLN A 12 4.19 16.43 -6.47
N THR A 13 4.25 15.25 -5.87
CA THR A 13 3.59 14.02 -6.35
C THR A 13 2.40 13.62 -5.47
N SER A 14 1.93 14.53 -4.61
CA SER A 14 0.80 14.30 -3.74
C SER A 14 -0.22 15.44 -3.70
N HIS A 15 -1.43 15.10 -3.28
CA HIS A 15 -2.50 16.02 -2.92
C HIS A 15 -3.09 15.69 -1.55
N ILE A 16 -3.79 16.66 -0.97
CA ILE A 16 -4.60 16.45 0.24
C ILE A 16 -5.87 15.70 -0.15
N GLU A 17 -6.05 14.54 0.44
CA GLU A 17 -7.24 13.70 0.29
C GLU A 17 -8.03 13.66 1.60
N HIS A 18 -9.36 13.69 1.48
CA HIS A 18 -10.25 13.52 2.62
C HIS A 18 -10.71 12.07 2.77
N LEU A 19 -10.49 11.46 3.93
CA LEU A 19 -11.05 10.13 4.25
C LEU A 19 -12.58 10.14 4.12
N HIS A 20 -13.21 11.09 4.81
CA HIS A 20 -14.62 11.42 4.71
C HIS A 20 -14.79 12.60 3.72
N PRO A 21 -15.44 12.38 2.58
CA PRO A 21 -15.47 13.36 1.50
C PRO A 21 -16.24 14.62 1.91
N GLN A 22 -15.69 15.80 1.57
CA GLN A 22 -16.26 17.11 1.92
C GLN A 22 -17.72 17.25 1.49
N SER A 23 -18.08 16.71 0.31
CA SER A 23 -19.46 16.75 -0.23
C SER A 23 -20.52 16.12 0.69
N ARG A 24 -20.12 15.20 1.58
CA ARG A 24 -21.00 14.50 2.53
C ARG A 24 -20.71 14.85 3.98
N TYR A 25 -19.50 15.33 4.28
CA TYR A 25 -19.02 15.63 5.63
C TYR A 25 -18.36 17.02 5.68
N PRO A 26 -19.08 18.12 5.37
CA PRO A 26 -18.51 19.46 5.36
C PRO A 26 -17.92 19.87 6.72
N GLN A 27 -18.51 19.39 7.82
CA GLN A 27 -18.00 19.60 9.18
C GLN A 27 -16.61 18.98 9.44
N LYS A 28 -16.15 18.05 8.59
CA LYS A 28 -14.84 17.39 8.68
C LYS A 28 -13.80 17.95 7.70
N GLN A 29 -14.10 19.06 7.02
CA GLN A 29 -13.22 19.61 5.98
C GLN A 29 -11.84 20.04 6.51
N LEU A 30 -11.80 20.57 7.74
CA LEU A 30 -10.59 21.07 8.42
C LEU A 30 -10.15 20.17 9.59
N ASP A 31 -10.75 18.99 9.71
CA ASP A 31 -10.37 17.98 10.69
C ASP A 31 -9.08 17.29 10.20
N TYR A 32 -7.94 17.57 10.82
CA TYR A 32 -6.64 17.00 10.40
C TYR A 32 -6.61 15.47 10.47
N SER A 33 -7.42 14.84 11.33
CA SER A 33 -7.56 13.37 11.36
C SER A 33 -8.27 12.83 10.11
N ASN A 34 -8.91 13.70 9.34
CA ASN A 34 -9.59 13.40 8.09
C ASN A 34 -8.73 13.72 6.85
N LEU A 35 -7.55 14.32 7.01
CA LEU A 35 -6.67 14.75 5.91
C LEU A 35 -5.49 13.79 5.76
N LEU A 36 -5.34 13.21 4.59
CA LEU A 36 -4.22 12.35 4.22
C LEU A 36 -3.49 12.91 3.01
N ALA A 37 -2.21 12.60 2.85
CA ALA A 37 -1.57 12.75 1.54
C ALA A 37 -1.88 11.53 0.67
N SER A 38 -2.27 11.78 -0.56
CA SER A 38 -2.53 10.76 -1.57
C SER A 38 -1.73 11.06 -2.84
N CYS A 39 -1.53 10.05 -3.69
CA CYS A 39 -0.86 10.22 -4.98
C CYS A 39 -1.59 11.20 -5.89
N GLU A 40 -0.82 12.07 -6.54
CA GLU A 40 -1.29 12.94 -7.63
C GLU A 40 -1.36 12.14 -8.94
N ALA A 41 -2.37 11.28 -9.05
CA ALA A 41 -2.60 10.40 -10.20
C ALA A 41 -4.05 10.49 -10.68
N GLY A 42 -4.34 11.45 -11.56
CA GLY A 42 -5.66 11.68 -12.15
C GLY A 42 -5.89 11.06 -13.55
N GLY A 43 -7.05 11.38 -14.14
CA GLY A 43 -7.38 11.03 -15.53
C GLY A 43 -7.55 9.54 -15.80
N LYS A 44 -7.17 9.07 -17.00
CA LYS A 44 -7.33 7.66 -17.44
C LYS A 44 -6.50 6.66 -16.61
N LYS A 45 -5.52 7.15 -15.85
CA LYS A 45 -4.65 6.34 -14.99
C LYS A 45 -4.96 6.57 -13.51
N ALA A 46 -6.16 7.07 -13.20
CA ALA A 46 -6.50 7.44 -11.84
C ALA A 46 -6.42 6.27 -10.87
N HIS A 47 -5.76 6.50 -9.73
CA HIS A 47 -5.70 5.62 -8.57
C HIS A 47 -5.67 6.46 -7.28
N CYS A 48 -5.73 5.79 -6.11
CA CYS A 48 -5.75 6.43 -4.80
C CYS A 48 -6.87 7.47 -4.69
N GLY A 49 -6.62 8.64 -4.09
CA GLY A 49 -7.60 9.70 -3.83
C GLY A 49 -8.37 10.16 -5.08
N HIS A 50 -7.67 10.40 -6.19
CA HIS A 50 -8.32 10.82 -7.46
C HIS A 50 -9.31 9.78 -7.98
N LYS A 51 -9.02 8.48 -7.81
CA LYS A 51 -9.98 7.43 -8.17
C LYS A 51 -11.06 7.27 -7.12
N LYS A 52 -10.73 7.32 -5.82
CA LYS A 52 -11.68 7.23 -4.72
C LYS A 52 -12.81 8.24 -4.89
N ASP A 53 -12.46 9.48 -5.23
CA ASP A 53 -13.38 10.60 -5.37
C ASP A 53 -14.26 10.72 -4.11
N ARG A 54 -15.59 10.79 -4.25
CA ARG A 54 -16.52 11.02 -3.14
C ARG A 54 -16.96 9.73 -2.43
N ARG A 55 -16.27 8.61 -2.66
CA ARG A 55 -16.63 7.32 -2.08
C ARG A 55 -15.97 7.15 -0.71
N LEU A 56 -16.71 6.52 0.19
CA LEU A 56 -16.16 6.03 1.45
C LEU A 56 -15.44 4.71 1.19
N LEU A 57 -14.39 4.47 1.96
CA LEU A 57 -13.63 3.23 1.90
C LEU A 57 -14.01 2.34 3.09
N PRO A 58 -14.26 1.04 2.85
CA PRO A 58 -14.39 0.07 3.93
C PRO A 58 -13.10 -0.13 4.73
N ILE A 59 -11.95 -0.10 4.05
CA ILE A 59 -10.62 -0.24 4.66
C ILE A 59 -9.83 1.03 4.36
N THR A 60 -9.24 1.64 5.39
CA THR A 60 -8.52 2.90 5.27
C THR A 60 -7.06 2.75 5.70
N PRO A 61 -6.16 3.69 5.35
CA PRO A 61 -4.80 3.70 5.90
C PRO A 61 -4.73 3.89 7.42
N LEU A 62 -5.84 4.26 8.07
CA LEU A 62 -5.95 4.38 9.53
C LEU A 62 -6.59 3.15 10.17
N ASP A 63 -6.85 2.09 9.39
CA ASP A 63 -7.35 0.82 9.92
C ASP A 63 -6.29 0.22 10.86
N PRO A 64 -6.63 -0.16 12.11
CA PRO A 64 -5.68 -0.77 13.02
C PRO A 64 -5.30 -2.21 12.61
N ILE A 65 -6.01 -2.81 11.66
CA ILE A 65 -5.73 -4.15 11.16
C ILE A 65 -4.66 -4.08 10.07
N GLU A 66 -3.64 -4.92 10.20
CA GLU A 66 -2.56 -5.04 9.22
C GLU A 66 -3.09 -5.32 7.79
N PRO A 67 -2.58 -4.65 6.74
CA PRO A 67 -3.06 -4.84 5.37
C PRO A 67 -3.03 -6.29 4.90
N SER A 68 -2.08 -7.10 5.39
CA SER A 68 -1.97 -8.53 5.07
C SER A 68 -3.14 -9.40 5.58
N GLN A 69 -3.97 -8.89 6.48
CA GLN A 69 -5.20 -9.53 6.96
C GLN A 69 -6.42 -9.20 6.07
N HIS A 70 -6.29 -8.23 5.17
CA HIS A 70 -7.33 -7.86 4.21
C HIS A 70 -6.97 -8.24 2.78
N PHE A 71 -5.68 -8.18 2.46
CA PHE A 71 -5.16 -8.28 1.12
C PHE A 71 -4.15 -9.42 1.00
N ILE A 72 -4.19 -10.10 -0.13
CA ILE A 72 -3.14 -11.01 -0.59
C ILE A 72 -2.27 -10.21 -1.55
N PHE A 73 -0.98 -10.09 -1.23
CA PHE A 73 0.02 -9.47 -2.10
C PHE A 73 0.74 -10.57 -2.86
N ALA A 74 0.53 -10.65 -4.17
CA ALA A 74 1.22 -11.64 -5.01
C ALA A 74 2.63 -11.15 -5.38
N ALA A 75 3.55 -12.10 -5.60
CA ALA A 75 4.95 -11.80 -5.92
C ALA A 75 5.11 -11.08 -7.28
N ASP A 76 4.17 -11.29 -8.21
CA ASP A 76 4.08 -10.58 -9.49
C ASP A 76 3.50 -9.16 -9.37
N GLY A 77 3.28 -8.71 -8.13
CA GLY A 77 2.81 -7.38 -7.81
C GLY A 77 1.29 -7.22 -7.87
N HIS A 78 0.49 -8.25 -8.08
CA HIS A 78 -0.98 -8.11 -7.97
C HIS A 78 -1.46 -8.04 -6.51
N ILE A 79 -2.62 -7.38 -6.29
CA ILE A 79 -3.33 -7.41 -5.00
C ILE A 79 -4.70 -8.05 -5.18
N TYR A 80 -5.00 -9.03 -4.32
CA TYR A 80 -6.29 -9.71 -4.27
C TYR A 80 -6.95 -9.56 -2.90
N PRO A 81 -8.29 -9.59 -2.82
CA PRO A 81 -8.98 -9.62 -1.54
C PRO A 81 -8.78 -10.98 -0.86
N ARG A 82 -8.65 -10.98 0.47
CA ARG A 82 -8.72 -12.23 1.25
C ARG A 82 -10.14 -12.78 1.30
N PRO A 83 -10.34 -14.12 1.25
CA PRO A 83 -11.66 -14.74 1.35
C PRO A 83 -12.46 -14.30 2.58
N GLU A 84 -11.80 -14.15 3.73
CA GLU A 84 -12.43 -13.85 5.03
C GLU A 84 -13.02 -12.43 5.09
N ASN A 85 -12.48 -11.48 4.32
CA ASN A 85 -12.96 -10.10 4.26
C ASN A 85 -13.19 -9.62 2.81
N ASN A 86 -13.65 -10.53 1.95
CA ASN A 86 -13.60 -10.36 0.50
C ASN A 86 -14.34 -9.09 0.03
N ASN A 87 -15.53 -8.82 0.56
CA ASN A 87 -16.34 -7.67 0.12
C ASN A 87 -15.68 -6.31 0.41
N ALA A 88 -15.16 -6.11 1.63
CA ALA A 88 -14.52 -4.86 2.02
C ALA A 88 -13.19 -4.65 1.29
N ALA A 89 -12.39 -5.72 1.16
CA ALA A 89 -11.11 -5.70 0.46
C ALA A 89 -11.29 -5.46 -1.05
N ASP A 90 -12.20 -6.19 -1.70
CA ASP A 90 -12.49 -6.05 -3.13
C ASP A 90 -13.00 -4.65 -3.47
N THR A 91 -13.92 -4.12 -2.64
CA THR A 91 -14.41 -2.75 -2.78
C THR A 91 -13.27 -1.74 -2.67
N THR A 92 -12.41 -1.89 -1.65
CA THR A 92 -11.26 -0.99 -1.44
C THR A 92 -10.30 -1.03 -2.63
N ILE A 93 -9.93 -2.23 -3.11
CA ILE A 93 -9.06 -2.42 -4.28
C ILE A 93 -9.64 -1.72 -5.51
N LYS A 94 -10.95 -1.91 -5.79
CA LYS A 94 -11.61 -1.35 -6.97
C LYS A 94 -11.79 0.17 -6.89
N VAL A 95 -12.19 0.69 -5.73
CA VAL A 95 -12.41 2.13 -5.51
C VAL A 95 -11.11 2.90 -5.63
N LEU A 96 -10.01 2.36 -5.09
CA LEU A 96 -8.68 3.00 -5.13
C LEU A 96 -7.87 2.61 -6.37
N GLY A 97 -8.23 1.55 -7.08
CA GLY A 97 -7.48 1.07 -8.23
C GLY A 97 -6.11 0.52 -7.85
N LEU A 98 -6.02 -0.16 -6.70
CA LEU A 98 -4.75 -0.67 -6.16
C LEU A 98 -4.09 -1.72 -7.06
N ASP A 99 -4.86 -2.37 -7.92
CA ASP A 99 -4.39 -3.35 -8.90
C ASP A 99 -4.23 -2.77 -10.32
N ALA A 100 -4.11 -1.45 -10.45
CA ALA A 100 -3.82 -0.83 -11.74
C ALA A 100 -2.44 -1.27 -12.26
N LYS A 101 -2.34 -1.54 -13.58
CA LYS A 101 -1.11 -2.04 -14.24
C LYS A 101 0.19 -1.35 -13.81
N ARG A 102 0.17 -0.02 -13.67
CA ARG A 102 1.36 0.73 -13.20
C ARG A 102 1.76 0.35 -11.78
N LEU A 103 0.80 0.25 -10.86
CA LEU A 103 1.06 -0.12 -9.47
C LEU A 103 1.52 -1.58 -9.37
N VAL A 104 0.94 -2.47 -10.18
CA VAL A 104 1.39 -3.87 -10.28
C VAL A 104 2.86 -3.93 -10.68
N THR A 105 3.26 -3.24 -11.74
CA THR A 105 4.67 -3.19 -12.18
C THR A 105 5.60 -2.61 -11.12
N MET A 106 5.22 -1.48 -10.49
CA MET A 106 6.06 -0.85 -9.47
C MET A 106 6.22 -1.76 -8.25
N ARG A 107 5.13 -2.39 -7.81
CA ARG A 107 5.12 -3.32 -6.67
C ARG A 107 5.95 -4.56 -6.97
N SER A 108 5.81 -5.16 -8.15
CA SER A 108 6.57 -6.34 -8.54
C SER A 108 8.06 -6.06 -8.61
N THR A 109 8.46 -4.89 -9.15
CA THR A 109 9.85 -4.45 -9.15
C THR A 109 10.38 -4.33 -7.73
N ALA A 110 9.69 -3.59 -6.85
CA ALA A 110 10.12 -3.39 -5.46
C ALA A 110 10.26 -4.73 -4.70
N ILE A 111 9.28 -5.63 -4.84
CA ILE A 111 9.34 -6.98 -4.28
C ILE A 111 10.57 -7.72 -4.81
N SER A 112 10.72 -7.81 -6.13
CA SER A 112 11.79 -8.60 -6.75
C SER A 112 13.18 -8.10 -6.37
N THR A 113 13.36 -6.78 -6.25
CA THR A 113 14.62 -6.17 -5.82
C THR A 113 14.98 -6.57 -4.40
N ILE A 114 14.07 -6.45 -3.44
CA ILE A 114 14.35 -6.81 -2.05
C ILE A 114 14.59 -8.31 -1.90
N ILE A 115 13.76 -9.14 -2.55
CA ILE A 115 13.92 -10.60 -2.47
C ILE A 115 15.25 -11.04 -3.10
N ALA A 116 15.66 -10.43 -4.22
CA ALA A 116 16.95 -10.70 -4.83
C ALA A 116 18.12 -10.32 -3.91
N LEU A 117 18.07 -9.18 -3.23
CA LEU A 117 19.10 -8.78 -2.26
C LEU A 117 19.18 -9.77 -1.09
N LEU A 118 18.03 -10.19 -0.55
CA LEU A 118 17.99 -11.15 0.56
C LEU A 118 18.55 -12.53 0.21
N ILE A 119 18.40 -12.97 -1.05
CA ILE A 119 18.84 -14.30 -1.50
C ILE A 119 20.30 -14.27 -2.00
N ASN A 120 20.66 -13.26 -2.79
CA ASN A 120 21.92 -13.24 -3.51
C ASN A 120 23.07 -12.56 -2.75
N SER A 121 22.75 -11.79 -1.69
CA SER A 121 23.72 -11.03 -0.90
C SER A 121 23.62 -11.39 0.59
N PRO A 122 24.05 -12.60 1.01
CA PRO A 122 23.90 -13.06 2.39
C PRO A 122 24.62 -12.15 3.40
N GLU A 123 25.71 -11.51 3.01
CA GLU A 123 26.44 -10.52 3.81
C GLU A 123 25.66 -9.23 4.07
N GLU A 124 24.75 -8.84 3.16
CA GLU A 124 23.91 -7.64 3.27
C GLU A 124 22.50 -7.97 3.80
N ARG A 125 22.22 -9.24 4.10
CA ARG A 125 20.87 -9.71 4.46
C ARG A 125 20.30 -8.96 5.66
N GLN A 126 21.07 -8.81 6.74
CA GLN A 126 20.60 -8.12 7.93
C GLN A 126 20.33 -6.64 7.65
N GLN A 127 21.24 -5.97 6.95
CA GLN A 127 21.07 -4.57 6.54
C GLN A 127 19.81 -4.38 5.67
N THR A 128 19.53 -5.33 4.77
CA THR A 128 18.33 -5.30 3.93
C THR A 128 17.06 -5.47 4.76
N LEU A 129 17.05 -6.40 5.72
CA LEU A 129 15.94 -6.58 6.66
C LEU A 129 15.69 -5.34 7.52
N ASP A 130 16.76 -4.72 8.02
CA ASP A 130 16.68 -3.50 8.82
C ASP A 130 16.14 -2.32 7.98
N ALA A 131 16.55 -2.21 6.71
CA ALA A 131 16.11 -1.16 5.79
C ALA A 131 14.61 -1.26 5.43
N VAL A 132 14.03 -2.46 5.47
CA VAL A 132 12.60 -2.69 5.23
C VAL A 132 11.80 -2.90 6.52
N SER A 133 12.42 -2.71 7.68
CA SER A 133 11.76 -2.81 8.99
C SER A 133 10.84 -1.61 9.25
N PRO A 134 9.71 -1.80 9.97
CA PRO A 134 8.86 -0.69 10.40
C PRO A 134 9.56 0.27 11.39
N SER A 135 10.67 -0.15 12.00
CA SER A 135 11.49 0.67 12.90
C SER A 135 12.40 1.66 12.18
N SER A 136 12.46 1.63 10.84
CA SER A 136 13.19 2.61 10.06
C SER A 136 12.52 3.99 10.13
N ASP A 137 13.30 5.08 10.06
CA ASP A 137 12.78 6.46 10.06
C ASP A 137 11.73 6.70 8.96
N LYS A 138 11.78 5.90 7.91
CA LYS A 138 10.83 5.91 6.79
C LYS A 138 10.61 4.47 6.35
N LEU A 139 9.36 4.01 6.39
CA LEU A 139 8.97 2.72 5.81
C LEU A 139 9.48 2.60 4.37
N TYR A 140 9.72 1.39 3.89
CA TYR A 140 10.05 1.18 2.49
C TYR A 140 8.80 1.34 1.60
N GLU A 141 8.95 1.63 0.31
CA GLU A 141 7.80 1.69 -0.59
C GLU A 141 7.18 0.30 -0.77
N PHE A 142 5.86 0.20 -0.87
CA PHE A 142 5.15 -1.09 -0.90
C PHE A 142 5.52 -2.01 0.28
N TYR A 143 5.80 -1.42 1.45
CA TYR A 143 6.21 -2.11 2.67
C TYR A 143 5.36 -3.35 2.96
N SER A 144 4.02 -3.23 2.93
CA SER A 144 3.13 -4.36 3.26
C SER A 144 3.30 -5.52 2.29
N ALA A 145 3.49 -5.21 0.99
CA ALA A 145 3.68 -6.23 -0.03
C ALA A 145 5.04 -6.94 0.11
N ILE A 146 6.10 -6.19 0.41
CA ILE A 146 7.44 -6.73 0.64
C ILE A 146 7.46 -7.57 1.91
N ARG A 147 6.93 -7.04 3.02
CA ARG A 147 6.82 -7.75 4.30
C ARG A 147 6.07 -9.06 4.14
N TYR A 148 4.97 -9.04 3.38
CA TYR A 148 4.19 -10.22 3.05
C TYR A 148 5.05 -11.32 2.41
N GLN A 149 5.93 -10.98 1.44
CA GLN A 149 6.81 -11.97 0.82
C GLN A 149 7.90 -12.47 1.78
N ILE A 150 8.50 -11.57 2.58
CA ILE A 150 9.52 -11.94 3.57
C ILE A 150 8.95 -12.94 4.58
N ASP A 151 7.72 -12.71 5.06
CA ASP A 151 7.06 -13.63 5.99
C ASP A 151 6.90 -15.04 5.41
N GLN A 152 6.55 -15.16 4.12
CA GLN A 152 6.47 -16.46 3.44
C GLN A 152 7.85 -17.14 3.35
N LEU A 153 8.93 -16.39 3.12
CA LEU A 153 10.28 -16.95 3.10
C LEU A 153 10.74 -17.44 4.48
N THR A 154 10.34 -16.76 5.56
CA THR A 154 10.73 -17.13 6.93
C THR A 154 9.90 -18.26 7.54
N THR A 155 8.73 -18.55 6.97
CA THR A 155 7.82 -19.62 7.44
C THR A 155 8.05 -20.95 6.72
N LEU A 156 8.91 -21.00 5.70
CA LEU A 156 9.35 -22.25 5.09
C LEU A 156 10.24 -23.02 6.07
N PRO A 157 9.94 -24.30 6.37
CA PRO A 157 10.86 -25.13 7.15
C PRO A 157 12.19 -25.21 6.42
N ALA A 158 13.31 -25.07 7.16
CA ALA A 158 14.64 -25.28 6.62
C ALA A 158 14.69 -26.66 5.93
N GLN A 159 15.00 -26.67 4.64
CA GLN A 159 15.26 -27.90 3.88
C GLN A 159 16.59 -28.52 4.31
#